data_AF-A0A7G7G259-F1
#
_entry.id   AF-A0A7G7G259-F1
#
_cell.length_a   1.000
_cell.length_b   1.000
_cell.length_c   1.000
_cell.angle_alpha   90.00
_cell.angle_beta   90.00
_cell.angle_gamma   90.00
#
_symmetry.space_group_name_H-M   'P 1'
#
loop_
_entity.id
_entity.type
_entity.pdbx_description
1 polymer ?
#
loop_
_entity_poly.entity_id
_entity_poly.type
_entity_poly.pdbx_seq_one_letter_code
_entity_poly.pdbx_strand_id
1 'polypeptide(L)'
;MDPSDKGSSFSSFTTFYPVSRLNFGTILLDDYLPEVIQLVSIKEQAYKLGYLMILTKQQIKEIAEQLDSGFRCFWNMKNSDLLFVPDTVKYPEIDTEPWAKEIELLDKHKGDYTEIEPQESSDSFKIMADFVNTLPESNYLKNRLTKALNKKRPFREFKSEMDNSGEYRQMWFDFKNQEIQKWVQEKIHRAYELLTKESGA
;
A
#
# COMPACT_ATOMS: atom_id res chain seq x y z
N MET A 1 -23.43 51.23 -13.05
CA MET A 1 -24.51 51.55 -12.09
C MET A 1 -25.82 51.42 -12.84
N ASP A 2 -26.42 50.24 -12.73
CA ASP A 2 -27.83 49.93 -12.38
C ASP A 2 -29.00 50.72 -13.03
N PRO A 3 -30.25 50.22 -12.94
CA PRO A 3 -30.91 49.16 -13.70
C PRO A 3 -32.27 49.64 -14.28
N SER A 4 -33.03 48.75 -14.92
CA SER A 4 -34.50 48.71 -15.08
C SER A 4 -34.85 48.18 -16.48
N ASP A 5 -35.81 47.31 -16.74
CA ASP A 5 -36.76 46.61 -15.89
C ASP A 5 -37.39 45.48 -16.73
N LYS A 6 -37.71 44.37 -16.06
CA LYS A 6 -38.87 43.47 -16.26
C LYS A 6 -39.21 42.87 -17.63
N GLY A 7 -39.29 41.53 -17.62
CA GLY A 7 -40.59 40.89 -17.88
C GLY A 7 -40.58 39.53 -18.60
N SER A 8 -41.27 38.57 -17.97
CA SER A 8 -42.12 37.53 -18.60
C SER A 8 -41.58 36.10 -18.79
N SER A 9 -41.91 35.25 -17.81
CA SER A 9 -42.83 34.10 -17.90
C SER A 9 -42.86 33.20 -19.15
N PHE A 10 -42.53 31.92 -18.91
CA PHE A 10 -43.09 30.64 -19.42
C PHE A 10 -44.02 30.62 -20.64
N SER A 11 -43.70 29.72 -21.59
CA SER A 11 -44.65 28.82 -22.26
C SER A 11 -43.92 27.69 -22.99
N SER A 12 -44.13 26.47 -22.51
CA SER A 12 -43.85 25.17 -23.12
C SER A 12 -44.34 25.05 -24.57
N PHE A 13 -43.73 24.19 -25.39
CA PHE A 13 -44.43 23.17 -26.21
C PHE A 13 -43.44 22.16 -26.80
N THR A 14 -43.69 20.90 -26.46
CA THR A 14 -43.16 19.65 -27.03
C THR A 14 -43.60 19.46 -28.48
N THR A 15 -42.70 18.97 -29.33
CA THR A 15 -43.07 18.36 -30.62
C THR A 15 -42.59 16.91 -30.68
N PHE A 16 -43.56 16.02 -30.87
CA PHE A 16 -43.45 14.58 -31.00
C PHE A 16 -42.77 14.16 -32.31
N TYR A 17 -41.93 13.11 -32.26
CA TYR A 17 -41.68 12.21 -33.40
C TYR A 17 -42.16 10.80 -33.04
N PRO A 18 -42.86 10.09 -33.95
CA PRO A 18 -43.48 8.81 -33.65
C PRO A 18 -42.49 7.63 -33.71
N VAL A 19 -42.52 6.78 -32.69
CA VAL A 19 -41.79 5.49 -32.66
C VAL A 19 -42.63 4.42 -33.34
N SER A 20 -42.09 3.84 -34.41
CA SER A 20 -42.65 2.64 -35.04
C SER A 20 -42.53 1.44 -34.10
N ARG A 21 -43.65 0.73 -33.91
CA ARG A 21 -43.77 -0.50 -33.12
C ARG A 21 -42.88 -1.61 -33.69
N LEU A 22 -41.94 -2.11 -32.89
CA LEU A 22 -41.52 -3.51 -32.93
C LEU A 22 -42.06 -4.18 -31.67
N ASN A 23 -42.94 -5.15 -31.90
CA ASN A 23 -43.57 -5.95 -30.85
C ASN A 23 -42.60 -7.08 -30.48
N PHE A 24 -41.69 -6.81 -29.54
CA PHE A 24 -41.06 -7.87 -28.78
C PHE A 24 -41.92 -8.07 -27.54
N GLY A 25 -42.40 -9.31 -27.34
CA GLY A 25 -43.23 -9.66 -26.20
C GLY A 25 -42.62 -9.14 -24.91
N THR A 26 -43.48 -8.72 -23.99
CA THR A 26 -43.10 -8.28 -22.65
C THR A 26 -42.43 -9.45 -21.94
N ILE A 27 -41.11 -9.58 -22.09
CA ILE A 27 -40.31 -10.32 -21.14
C ILE A 27 -40.34 -9.42 -19.90
N LEU A 28 -41.06 -9.87 -18.88
CA LEU A 28 -41.07 -9.19 -17.59
C LEU A 28 -39.61 -9.16 -17.13
N LEU A 29 -39.10 -7.98 -16.75
CA LEU A 29 -37.74 -7.88 -16.17
C LEU A 29 -37.57 -8.82 -14.94
N ASP A 30 -38.68 -9.28 -14.37
CA ASP A 30 -38.77 -10.23 -13.26
C ASP A 30 -38.26 -11.64 -13.58
N ASP A 31 -38.22 -12.04 -14.86
CA ASP A 31 -37.78 -13.39 -15.25
C ASP A 31 -36.24 -13.54 -15.25
N TYR A 32 -35.49 -12.42 -15.21
CA TYR A 32 -34.02 -12.39 -15.13
C TYR A 32 -33.49 -11.97 -13.74
N LEU A 33 -34.39 -11.65 -12.79
CA LEU A 33 -34.00 -11.15 -11.47
C LEU A 33 -33.10 -12.11 -10.66
N PRO A 34 -33.30 -13.45 -10.67
CA PRO A 34 -32.45 -14.37 -9.90
C PRO A 34 -31.00 -14.40 -10.39
N GLU A 35 -30.79 -14.44 -11.71
CA GLU A 35 -29.45 -14.46 -12.30
C GLU A 35 -28.75 -13.11 -12.15
N VAL A 36 -29.47 -11.99 -12.29
CA VAL A 36 -28.93 -10.64 -12.06
C VAL A 36 -28.60 -10.42 -10.58
N ILE A 37 -29.46 -10.84 -9.64
CA ILE A 37 -29.17 -10.78 -8.20
C ILE A 37 -27.97 -11.67 -7.85
N GLN A 38 -27.88 -12.88 -8.41
CA GLN A 38 -26.77 -13.77 -8.17
C GLN A 38 -25.47 -13.21 -8.74
N LEU A 39 -25.48 -12.58 -9.92
CA LEU A 39 -24.32 -11.90 -10.48
C LEU A 39 -23.92 -10.64 -9.71
N VAL A 40 -24.89 -9.87 -9.19
CA VAL A 40 -24.62 -8.72 -8.31
C VAL A 40 -24.06 -9.19 -6.97
N SER A 41 -24.61 -10.24 -6.38
CA SER A 41 -24.12 -10.84 -5.13
C SER A 41 -22.74 -11.47 -5.31
N ILE A 42 -22.48 -12.16 -6.41
CA ILE A 42 -21.15 -12.69 -6.76
C ILE A 42 -20.19 -11.55 -7.04
N LYS A 43 -20.60 -10.47 -7.71
CA LYS A 43 -19.75 -9.28 -7.88
C LYS A 43 -19.50 -8.58 -6.57
N GLU A 44 -20.48 -8.44 -5.69
CA GLU A 44 -20.31 -7.86 -4.34
C GLU A 44 -19.48 -8.76 -3.44
N GLN A 45 -19.57 -10.08 -3.57
CA GLN A 45 -18.72 -11.04 -2.90
C GLN A 45 -17.31 -11.05 -3.49
N ALA A 46 -17.16 -10.93 -4.80
CA ALA A 46 -15.87 -10.77 -5.49
C ALA A 46 -15.25 -9.39 -5.21
N TYR A 47 -16.05 -8.35 -5.03
CA TYR A 47 -15.61 -7.05 -4.51
C TYR A 47 -15.32 -7.16 -3.02
N LYS A 48 -16.08 -7.91 -2.21
CA LYS A 48 -15.71 -8.22 -0.81
C LYS A 48 -14.52 -9.18 -0.71
N LEU A 49 -14.18 -9.95 -1.74
CA LEU A 49 -13.01 -10.84 -1.78
C LEU A 49 -11.80 -10.15 -2.45
N GLY A 50 -12.03 -9.15 -3.29
CA GLY A 50 -11.03 -8.39 -4.03
C GLY A 50 -10.78 -6.97 -3.52
N TYR A 51 -11.60 -6.48 -2.58
CA TYR A 51 -11.52 -5.14 -1.96
C TYR A 51 -11.44 -5.19 -0.43
N LEU A 52 -11.92 -6.27 0.21
CA LEU A 52 -11.32 -6.66 1.47
C LEU A 52 -9.92 -7.11 1.09
N MET A 53 -8.92 -6.82 1.92
CA MET A 53 -7.61 -7.45 1.80
C MET A 53 -6.61 -6.86 0.78
N ILE A 54 -6.47 -5.54 0.64
CA ILE A 54 -5.20 -4.93 0.17
C ILE A 54 -4.96 -3.63 0.96
N LEU A 55 -3.81 -3.53 1.62
CA LEU A 55 -3.42 -2.30 2.33
C LEU A 55 -3.38 -1.11 1.36
N THR A 56 -3.87 0.04 1.81
CA THR A 56 -3.80 1.27 1.01
C THR A 56 -2.35 1.68 0.75
N LYS A 57 -2.11 2.50 -0.27
CA LYS A 57 -0.77 3.08 -0.52
C LYS A 57 -0.22 3.81 0.71
N GLN A 58 -1.07 4.49 1.46
CA GLN A 58 -0.68 5.20 2.67
C GLN A 58 -0.26 4.24 3.78
N GLN A 59 -0.99 3.15 3.97
CA GLN A 59 -0.63 2.10 4.94
C GLN A 59 0.66 1.38 4.55
N ILE A 60 0.86 1.08 3.26
CA ILE A 60 2.11 0.48 2.75
C ILE A 60 3.29 1.40 3.03
N LYS A 61 3.12 2.70 2.78
CA LYS A 61 4.12 3.72 3.09
C LYS A 61 4.41 3.78 4.59
N GLU A 62 3.39 3.78 5.42
CA GLU A 62 3.52 3.80 6.88
C GLU A 62 4.29 2.57 7.38
N ILE A 63 3.95 1.37 6.92
CA ILE A 63 4.68 0.14 7.24
C ILE A 63 6.15 0.25 6.84
N ALA A 64 6.43 0.75 5.63
CA ALA A 64 7.80 0.89 5.14
C ALA A 64 8.62 1.84 6.03
N GLU A 65 8.04 2.96 6.45
CA GLU A 65 8.69 3.94 7.33
C GLU A 65 8.93 3.37 8.75
N GLN A 66 7.99 2.59 9.27
CA GLN A 66 8.11 1.93 10.57
C GLN A 66 9.19 0.83 10.55
N LEU A 67 9.21 -0.02 9.51
CA LEU A 67 10.25 -1.03 9.32
C LEU A 67 11.64 -0.40 9.19
N ASP A 68 11.77 0.69 8.41
CA ASP A 68 13.03 1.41 8.25
C ASP A 68 13.52 2.04 9.56
N SER A 69 12.57 2.46 10.42
CA SER A 69 12.85 2.97 11.76
C SER A 69 13.18 1.87 12.78
N GLY A 70 13.04 0.60 12.40
CA GLY A 70 13.36 -0.55 13.24
C GLY A 70 12.22 -1.02 14.15
N PHE A 71 10.98 -0.62 13.85
CA PHE A 71 9.79 -1.17 14.50
C PHE A 71 9.44 -2.54 13.92
N ARG A 72 8.74 -3.33 14.74
CA ARG A 72 8.04 -4.53 14.28
C ARG A 72 6.64 -4.12 13.83
N CYS A 73 6.26 -4.58 12.65
CA CYS A 73 5.00 -4.21 12.02
C CYS A 73 4.07 -5.41 11.97
N PHE A 74 2.88 -5.26 12.54
CA PHE A 74 1.85 -6.29 12.58
C PHE A 74 0.61 -5.82 11.85
N TRP A 75 0.04 -6.70 11.06
CA TRP A 75 -1.10 -6.41 10.23
C TRP A 75 -2.22 -7.42 10.48
N ASN A 76 -3.40 -6.92 10.79
CA ASN A 76 -4.61 -7.72 10.91
C ASN A 76 -5.28 -7.83 9.55
N MET A 77 -5.31 -9.04 8.99
CA MET A 77 -5.79 -9.24 7.62
C MET A 77 -7.31 -9.08 7.48
N LYS A 78 -8.06 -9.23 8.58
CA LYS A 78 -9.53 -9.20 8.56
C LYS A 78 -10.06 -7.77 8.44
N ASN A 79 -9.44 -6.83 9.12
CA ASN A 79 -9.90 -5.44 9.21
C ASN A 79 -8.88 -4.41 8.70
N SER A 80 -7.67 -4.84 8.31
CA SER A 80 -6.57 -3.98 7.86
C SER A 80 -5.99 -3.06 8.93
N ASP A 81 -6.21 -3.36 10.21
CA ASP A 81 -5.55 -2.65 11.31
C ASP A 81 -4.06 -2.94 11.33
N LEU A 82 -3.29 -1.93 11.74
CA LEU A 82 -1.84 -2.00 11.88
C LEU A 82 -1.44 -1.75 13.33
N LEU A 83 -0.49 -2.53 13.83
CA LEU A 83 0.17 -2.29 15.09
C LEU A 83 1.67 -2.19 14.85
N PHE A 84 2.29 -1.19 15.46
CA PHE A 84 3.73 -0.96 15.43
C PHE A 84 4.24 -0.98 16.85
N VAL A 85 5.21 -1.86 17.13
CA VAL A 85 5.80 -1.99 18.46
C VAL A 85 7.32 -2.02 18.36
N PRO A 86 8.04 -1.52 19.38
CA PRO A 86 9.49 -1.61 19.41
C PRO A 86 9.98 -3.06 19.32
N ASP A 87 11.10 -3.28 18.64
CA ASP A 87 11.78 -4.57 18.65
C ASP A 87 12.56 -4.76 19.96
N THR A 88 11.89 -5.31 20.97
CA THR A 88 12.49 -5.59 22.29
C THR A 88 13.49 -6.75 22.26
N VAL A 89 13.52 -7.57 21.20
CA VAL A 89 14.55 -8.60 21.03
C VAL A 89 15.86 -7.95 20.61
N LYS A 90 15.78 -7.01 19.67
CA LYS A 90 16.94 -6.24 19.19
C LYS A 90 17.38 -5.15 20.17
N TYR A 91 16.43 -4.55 20.89
CA TYR A 91 16.68 -3.49 21.86
C TYR A 91 16.02 -3.81 23.22
N PRO A 92 16.62 -4.71 24.04
CA PRO A 92 16.01 -5.16 25.30
C PRO A 92 15.79 -4.06 26.34
N GLU A 93 16.51 -2.95 26.24
CA GLU A 93 16.46 -1.83 27.19
C GLU A 93 15.52 -0.70 26.74
N ILE A 94 14.78 -0.89 25.63
CA ILE A 94 13.85 0.14 25.14
C ILE A 94 12.68 0.31 26.11
N ASP A 95 12.36 1.55 26.46
CA ASP A 95 11.16 1.87 27.23
C ASP A 95 9.92 1.63 26.36
N THR A 96 9.11 0.64 26.75
CA THR A 96 7.89 0.25 26.03
C THR A 96 6.63 0.89 26.58
N GLU A 97 6.70 1.68 27.66
CA GLU A 97 5.52 2.36 28.22
C GLU A 97 4.70 3.13 27.16
N PRO A 98 5.33 3.85 26.21
CA PRO A 98 4.57 4.57 25.17
C PRO A 98 3.75 3.66 24.24
N TRP A 99 4.07 2.37 24.17
CA TRP A 99 3.41 1.36 23.31
C TRP A 99 2.66 0.29 24.11
N ALA A 100 2.40 0.53 25.41
CA ALA A 100 1.78 -0.47 26.28
C ALA A 100 0.41 -0.95 25.74
N LYS A 101 -0.36 -0.05 25.11
CA LYS A 101 -1.68 -0.39 24.55
C LYS A 101 -1.56 -1.31 23.33
N GLU A 102 -0.65 -0.99 22.42
CA GLU A 102 -0.39 -1.76 21.19
C GLU A 102 0.14 -3.15 21.53
N ILE A 103 1.05 -3.24 22.52
CA ILE A 103 1.58 -4.50 23.03
C ILE A 103 0.46 -5.34 23.67
N GLU A 104 -0.38 -4.74 24.52
CA GLU A 104 -1.51 -5.44 25.16
C GLU A 104 -2.52 -5.95 24.13
N LEU A 105 -2.82 -5.15 23.10
CA LEU A 105 -3.70 -5.57 21.99
C LEU A 105 -3.11 -6.75 21.22
N LEU A 106 -1.81 -6.69 20.89
CA LEU A 106 -1.10 -7.76 20.19
C LEU A 106 -1.07 -9.05 21.01
N ASP A 107 -0.87 -8.97 22.32
CA ASP A 107 -0.84 -10.14 23.20
C ASP A 107 -2.22 -10.80 23.33
N LYS A 108 -3.29 -9.99 23.47
CA LYS A 108 -4.67 -10.51 23.57
C LYS A 108 -5.18 -11.11 22.27
N HIS A 109 -4.78 -10.55 21.13
CA HIS A 109 -5.30 -10.89 19.80
C HIS A 109 -4.22 -11.42 18.86
N LYS A 110 -3.16 -12.07 19.40
CA LYS A 110 -1.99 -12.50 18.62
C LYS A 110 -2.32 -13.33 17.38
N GLY A 111 -3.36 -14.17 17.46
CA GLY A 111 -3.80 -15.00 16.33
C GLY A 111 -4.49 -14.22 15.19
N ASP A 112 -4.89 -12.97 15.43
CA ASP A 112 -5.52 -12.12 14.42
C ASP A 112 -4.51 -11.27 13.64
N TYR A 113 -3.27 -11.15 14.14
CA TYR A 113 -2.21 -10.36 13.53
C TYR A 113 -1.12 -11.22 12.91
N THR A 114 -0.63 -10.79 11.75
CA THR A 114 0.55 -11.37 11.09
C THR A 114 1.66 -10.33 11.03
N GLU A 115 2.87 -10.76 11.38
CA GLU A 115 4.04 -9.89 11.31
C GLU A 115 4.50 -9.72 9.86
N ILE A 116 4.73 -8.48 9.45
CA ILE A 116 5.39 -8.14 8.20
C ILE A 116 6.88 -8.04 8.50
N GLU A 117 7.61 -9.12 8.28
CA GLU A 117 9.03 -9.18 8.57
C GLU A 117 9.83 -8.14 7.75
N PRO A 118 10.81 -7.46 8.39
CA PRO A 118 11.71 -6.57 7.69
C PRO A 118 12.56 -7.32 6.66
N GLN A 119 13.17 -6.56 5.75
CA GLN A 119 14.15 -7.06 4.80
C GLN A 119 15.36 -7.66 5.53
N GLU A 120 15.91 -8.74 4.98
CA GLU A 120 17.17 -9.27 5.48
C GLU A 120 18.33 -8.31 5.19
N SER A 121 19.47 -8.52 5.86
CA SER A 121 20.67 -7.70 5.60
C SER A 121 21.16 -7.85 4.16
N SER A 122 20.98 -9.02 3.54
CA SER A 122 21.28 -9.27 2.12
C SER A 122 20.42 -8.41 1.20
N ASP A 123 19.11 -8.37 1.42
CA ASP A 123 18.16 -7.53 0.67
C ASP A 123 18.47 -6.04 0.85
N SER A 124 18.73 -5.62 2.09
CA SER A 124 19.12 -4.25 2.40
C SER A 124 20.42 -3.86 1.68
N PHE A 125 21.41 -4.74 1.64
CA PHE A 125 22.66 -4.50 0.90
C PHE A 125 22.41 -4.35 -0.60
N LYS A 126 21.51 -5.16 -1.16
CA LYS A 126 21.13 -5.07 -2.57
C LYS A 126 20.51 -3.71 -2.90
N ILE A 127 19.61 -3.20 -2.07
CA ILE A 127 19.02 -1.85 -2.25
C ILE A 127 20.10 -0.77 -2.30
N MET A 128 21.14 -0.88 -1.45
CA MET A 128 22.26 0.05 -1.48
C MET A 128 23.05 -0.04 -2.79
N ALA A 129 23.32 -1.26 -3.28
CA ALA A 129 24.02 -1.47 -4.55
C ALA A 129 23.19 -0.98 -5.76
N ASP A 130 21.89 -1.26 -5.75
CA ASP A 130 20.97 -0.84 -6.81
C ASP A 130 20.88 0.68 -6.88
N PHE A 131 20.84 1.37 -5.73
CA PHE A 131 20.92 2.84 -5.69
C PHE A 131 22.21 3.35 -6.36
N VAL A 132 23.37 2.77 -6.05
CA VAL A 132 24.64 3.16 -6.69
C VAL A 132 24.58 2.95 -8.21
N ASN A 133 23.94 1.88 -8.67
CA ASN A 133 23.77 1.59 -10.08
C ASN A 133 22.86 2.61 -10.79
N THR A 134 21.91 3.23 -10.09
CA THR A 134 21.06 4.30 -10.66
C THR A 134 21.81 5.59 -10.94
N LEU A 135 22.95 5.82 -10.29
CA LEU A 135 23.74 7.04 -10.49
C LEU A 135 24.46 7.02 -11.85
N PRO A 136 24.55 8.15 -12.57
CA PRO A 136 25.33 8.25 -13.80
C PRO A 136 26.82 7.94 -13.55
N GLU A 137 27.53 7.41 -14.55
CA GLU A 137 28.99 7.15 -14.44
C GLU A 137 29.80 8.43 -14.17
N SER A 138 29.33 9.58 -14.65
CA SER A 138 29.94 10.88 -14.39
C SER A 138 29.75 11.38 -12.95
N ASN A 139 28.91 10.72 -12.15
CA ASN A 139 28.63 11.12 -10.78
C ASN A 139 29.80 10.76 -9.85
N TYR A 140 30.40 11.78 -9.24
CA TYR A 140 31.54 11.62 -8.32
C TYR A 140 31.25 10.68 -7.14
N LEU A 141 30.00 10.56 -6.72
CA LEU A 141 29.57 9.77 -5.59
C LEU A 141 29.53 8.27 -5.92
N LYS A 142 29.27 7.90 -7.19
CA LYS A 142 29.15 6.50 -7.62
C LYS A 142 30.38 5.68 -7.23
N ASN A 143 31.58 6.14 -7.62
CA ASN A 143 32.83 5.45 -7.30
C ASN A 143 33.09 5.37 -5.78
N ARG A 144 32.73 6.42 -5.03
CA ARG A 144 32.90 6.44 -3.56
C ARG A 144 32.01 5.40 -2.88
N LEU A 145 30.75 5.32 -3.29
CA LEU A 145 29.80 4.35 -2.75
C LEU A 145 30.15 2.92 -3.17
N THR A 146 30.55 2.69 -4.43
CA THR A 146 31.02 1.37 -4.87
C THR A 146 32.20 0.90 -4.02
N LYS A 147 33.16 1.79 -3.72
CA LYS A 147 34.27 1.46 -2.81
C LYS A 147 33.79 1.21 -1.39
N ALA A 148 32.85 2.01 -0.88
CA ALA A 148 32.28 1.85 0.45
C ALA A 148 31.60 0.49 0.64
N LEU A 149 30.83 0.04 -0.36
CA LEU A 149 30.15 -1.26 -0.34
C LEU A 149 31.10 -2.47 -0.38
N ASN A 150 32.35 -2.28 -0.82
CA ASN A 150 33.37 -3.33 -0.83
C ASN A 150 34.24 -3.37 0.45
N LYS A 151 33.98 -2.52 1.44
CA LYS A 151 34.73 -2.50 2.72
C LYS A 151 34.17 -3.50 3.74
N LYS A 152 34.93 -3.75 4.82
CA LYS A 152 34.57 -4.64 5.94
C LYS A 152 33.26 -4.30 6.68
N ARG A 153 32.76 -3.07 6.56
CA ARG A 153 31.52 -2.58 7.21
C ARG A 153 30.67 -1.77 6.23
N PRO A 154 30.15 -2.40 5.17
CA PRO A 154 29.61 -1.68 4.02
C PRO A 154 28.46 -0.75 4.37
N PHE A 155 27.56 -1.18 5.26
CA PHE A 155 26.45 -0.37 5.76
C PHE A 155 26.90 0.96 6.39
N ARG A 156 27.86 0.87 7.31
CA ARG A 156 28.40 2.04 8.01
C ARG A 156 29.14 2.96 7.04
N GLU A 157 29.94 2.39 6.16
CA GLU A 157 30.76 3.15 5.23
C GLU A 157 29.88 3.89 4.22
N PHE A 158 28.91 3.21 3.61
CA PHE A 158 27.94 3.85 2.71
C PHE A 158 27.17 4.97 3.40
N LYS A 159 26.69 4.73 4.64
CA LYS A 159 25.99 5.77 5.41
C LYS A 159 26.87 7.00 5.63
N SER A 160 28.15 6.80 5.96
CA SER A 160 29.10 7.89 6.10
C SER A 160 29.33 8.69 4.81
N GLU A 161 29.34 8.03 3.66
CA GLU A 161 29.42 8.69 2.35
C GLU A 161 28.13 9.47 2.04
N MET A 162 26.97 8.89 2.32
CA MET A 162 25.65 9.52 2.16
C MET A 162 25.47 10.73 3.07
N ASP A 163 25.95 10.66 4.31
CA ASP A 163 25.75 11.73 5.29
C ASP A 163 26.34 13.07 4.84
N ASN A 164 27.37 13.02 3.98
CA ASN A 164 28.10 14.17 3.45
C ASN A 164 27.80 14.45 1.97
N SER A 165 26.70 13.92 1.43
CA SER A 165 26.43 13.93 -0.02
C SER A 165 25.45 15.01 -0.50
N GLY A 166 24.97 15.89 0.37
CA GLY A 166 24.03 16.95 -0.02
C GLY A 166 22.69 16.39 -0.52
N GLU A 167 22.25 16.82 -1.70
CA GLU A 167 20.97 16.41 -2.30
C GLU A 167 20.82 14.89 -2.50
N TYR A 168 21.94 14.18 -2.73
CA TYR A 168 21.95 12.73 -2.93
C TYR A 168 21.47 11.96 -1.69
N ARG A 169 21.56 12.55 -0.50
CA ARG A 169 21.02 11.98 0.73
C ARG A 169 19.51 11.83 0.66
N GLN A 170 18.81 12.85 0.16
CA GLN A 170 17.35 12.78 0.04
C GLN A 170 16.96 11.81 -1.08
N MET A 171 17.68 11.83 -2.20
CA MET A 171 17.47 10.85 -3.28
C MET A 171 17.62 9.41 -2.79
N TRP A 172 18.61 9.15 -1.92
CA TRP A 172 18.79 7.85 -1.28
C TRP A 172 17.61 7.48 -0.38
N PHE A 173 17.13 8.40 0.45
CA PHE A 173 15.98 8.14 1.32
C PHE A 173 14.71 7.86 0.53
N ASP A 174 14.46 8.62 -0.54
CA ASP A 174 13.29 8.43 -1.40
C ASP A 174 13.38 7.09 -2.14
N PHE A 175 14.55 6.75 -2.68
CA PHE A 175 14.80 5.47 -3.35
C PHE A 175 14.61 4.29 -2.38
N LYS A 176 15.26 4.35 -1.21
CA LYS A 176 15.16 3.30 -0.19
C LYS A 176 13.72 3.11 0.26
N ASN A 177 12.99 4.18 0.54
CA ASN A 177 11.58 4.11 0.94
C ASN A 177 10.72 3.44 -0.15
N GLN A 178 10.94 3.77 -1.42
CA GLN A 178 10.24 3.12 -2.53
C GLN A 178 10.54 1.62 -2.61
N GLU A 179 11.80 1.21 -2.44
CA GLU A 179 12.17 -0.21 -2.45
C GLU A 179 11.59 -0.98 -1.25
N ILE A 180 11.54 -0.37 -0.06
CA ILE A 180 10.88 -0.98 1.11
C ILE A 180 9.37 -1.10 0.87
N GLN A 181 8.73 -0.10 0.26
CA GLN A 181 7.29 -0.20 -0.09
C GLN A 181 7.01 -1.33 -1.08
N LYS A 182 7.88 -1.54 -2.09
CA LYS A 182 7.76 -2.69 -3.01
C LYS A 182 7.88 -4.01 -2.28
N TRP A 183 8.84 -4.12 -1.37
CA TRP A 183 9.00 -5.31 -0.52
C TRP A 183 7.74 -5.62 0.30
N VAL A 184 7.19 -4.60 0.95
CA VAL A 184 5.95 -4.72 1.73
C VAL A 184 4.79 -5.19 0.84
N GLN A 185 4.64 -4.61 -0.36
CA GLN A 185 3.63 -5.03 -1.33
C GLN A 185 3.79 -6.50 -1.73
N GLU A 186 5.02 -6.95 -2.02
CA GLU A 186 5.30 -8.34 -2.37
C GLU A 186 4.98 -9.31 -1.23
N LYS A 187 5.35 -8.95 0.02
CA LYS A 187 5.04 -9.76 1.21
C LYS A 187 3.54 -9.91 1.42
N ILE A 188 2.80 -8.81 1.33
CA ILE A 188 1.33 -8.80 1.43
C ILE A 188 0.72 -9.66 0.32
N HIS A 189 1.16 -9.48 -0.92
CA HIS A 189 0.66 -10.25 -2.06
C HIS A 189 0.88 -11.76 -1.87
N ARG A 190 2.09 -12.18 -1.47
CA ARG A 190 2.39 -13.59 -1.20
C ARG A 190 1.55 -14.17 -0.07
N ALA A 191 1.31 -13.41 1.00
CA ALA A 191 0.45 -13.86 2.10
C ALA A 191 -0.97 -14.17 1.61
N TYR A 192 -1.52 -13.35 0.70
CA TYR A 192 -2.83 -13.62 0.09
C TYR A 192 -2.85 -14.83 -0.82
N GLU A 193 -1.81 -15.02 -1.64
CA GLU A 193 -1.74 -16.18 -2.51
C GLU A 193 -1.72 -17.50 -1.74
N LEU A 194 -1.10 -17.52 -0.55
CA LEU A 194 -1.08 -18.73 0.30
C LEU A 194 -2.47 -19.03 0.87
N LEU A 195 -3.16 -18.03 1.41
CA LEU A 195 -4.48 -18.19 2.00
C LEU A 195 -5.55 -18.63 0.99
N THR A 196 -5.47 -18.12 -0.24
CA THR A 196 -6.40 -18.48 -1.32
C THR A 196 -6.19 -19.89 -1.84
N LYS A 197 -4.94 -20.41 -1.81
CA LYS A 197 -4.64 -21.80 -2.17
C LYS A 197 -5.09 -22.79 -1.10
N GLU A 198 -4.98 -22.44 0.18
CA GLU A 198 -5.41 -23.30 1.29
C GLU A 198 -6.94 -23.37 1.43
N SER A 199 -7.67 -22.33 1.01
CA SER A 199 -9.14 -22.30 1.04
C SER A 199 -9.80 -23.02 -0.15
N GLY A 200 -9.00 -23.45 -1.13
CA GLY A 200 -9.45 -24.14 -2.35
C GLY A 200 -9.12 -25.63 -2.42
N ALA A 201 -8.62 -26.21 -1.32
CA ALA A 201 -8.32 -27.65 -1.15
C ALA A 201 -9.28 -28.29 -0.15
#